data_AF-A0AAV7J5Z5-F1
#
_entry.id   AF-A0AAV7J5Z5-F1
#
_cell.length_a   1.000
_cell.length_b   1.000
_cell.length_c   1.000
_cell.angle_alpha   90.00
_cell.angle_beta   90.00
_cell.angle_gamma   90.00
#
_symmetry.space_group_name_H-M   'P 1'
#
loop_
_entity.id
_entity.type
_entity.pdbx_description
1 polymer ?
#
loop_
_entity_poly.entity_id
_entity_poly.type
_entity_poly.pdbx_seq_one_letter_code
_entity_poly.pdbx_strand_id
1 'polypeptide(L)'
;MLSLSTNIIEKISNLDSLKNLKVLSLSRNNIKTLSGLDSIGDHLEELWISYNLIEKLKGVHVLRALKVLYMGNNLVKDWNEFNRLQDLSNLEELVFANNPINENLEVESWRSQVIRKLPQLKKLDAIPIM
;
A
#
# COMPACT_ATOMS: atom_id res chain seq x y z
N MET A 1 -10.87 12.72 5.87
CA MET A 1 -10.86 11.29 5.50
C MET A 1 -11.88 11.07 4.41
N LEU A 2 -11.57 10.29 3.39
CA LEU A 2 -12.49 9.88 2.33
C LEU A 2 -12.57 8.35 2.32
N SER A 3 -13.79 7.81 2.32
CA SER A 3 -14.03 6.37 2.24
C SER A 3 -14.90 6.05 1.03
N LEU A 4 -14.38 5.21 0.14
CA LEU A 4 -15.01 4.71 -1.07
C LEU A 4 -14.93 3.17 -1.11
N SER A 5 -14.95 2.53 0.06
CA SER A 5 -14.86 1.09 0.17
C SER A 5 -16.12 0.38 -0.34
N THR A 6 -15.98 -0.85 -0.82
CA THR A 6 -17.10 -1.69 -1.30
C THR A 6 -17.83 -1.08 -2.50
N ASN A 7 -17.06 -0.63 -3.49
CA ASN A 7 -17.57 -0.20 -4.78
C ASN A 7 -16.95 -1.06 -5.90
N ILE A 8 -17.21 -0.68 -7.15
CA ILE A 8 -16.66 -1.35 -8.35
C ILE A 8 -15.62 -0.41 -9.00
N ILE A 9 -14.83 0.29 -8.18
CA ILE A 9 -13.84 1.24 -8.69
C ILE A 9 -12.69 0.45 -9.31
N GLU A 10 -12.43 0.67 -10.59
CA GLU A 10 -11.29 0.05 -11.30
C GLU A 10 -10.09 0.99 -11.42
N LYS A 11 -10.34 2.31 -11.39
CA LYS A 11 -9.32 3.35 -11.57
C LYS A 11 -9.52 4.48 -10.57
N ILE A 12 -8.42 4.90 -9.96
CA ILE A 12 -8.39 6.05 -9.06
C ILE A 12 -8.31 7.31 -9.94
N SER A 13 -9.24 8.24 -9.75
CA SER A 13 -9.32 9.48 -10.52
C SER A 13 -10.15 10.52 -9.75
N ASN A 14 -10.14 11.78 -10.22
CA ASN A 14 -10.92 12.89 -9.66
C ASN A 14 -10.57 13.24 -8.20
N LEU A 15 -9.28 13.14 -7.84
CA LEU A 15 -8.79 13.50 -6.50
C LEU A 15 -8.15 14.89 -6.46
N ASP A 16 -8.11 15.63 -7.58
CA ASP A 16 -7.40 16.91 -7.73
C ASP A 16 -7.91 18.03 -6.81
N SER A 17 -9.19 17.97 -6.43
CA SER A 17 -9.82 18.93 -5.52
C SER A 17 -9.54 18.63 -4.05
N LEU A 18 -9.00 17.45 -3.72
CA LEU A 18 -8.89 16.93 -2.35
C LEU A 18 -7.51 17.19 -1.73
N LYS A 19 -7.02 18.42 -1.84
CA LYS A 19 -5.64 18.82 -1.46
C LYS A 19 -5.27 18.59 0.01
N ASN A 20 -6.25 18.46 0.89
CA ASN A 20 -6.05 18.25 2.33
C ASN A 20 -6.37 16.81 2.77
N LEU A 21 -6.50 15.87 1.83
CA LEU A 21 -6.87 14.51 2.13
C LEU A 21 -5.70 13.72 2.75
N LYS A 22 -5.80 13.46 4.04
CA LYS A 22 -4.80 12.68 4.79
C LYS A 22 -5.06 11.17 4.84
N VAL A 23 -6.31 10.76 4.72
CA VAL A 23 -6.72 9.35 4.85
C VAL A 23 -7.67 8.99 3.73
N LEU A 24 -7.32 7.96 2.96
CA LEU A 24 -8.09 7.44 1.83
C LEU A 24 -8.33 5.94 2.00
N SER A 25 -9.61 5.54 2.01
CA SER A 25 -10.00 4.13 2.03
C SER A 25 -10.68 3.74 0.73
N LEU A 26 -10.05 2.81 0.00
CA LEU A 26 -10.48 2.20 -1.26
C LEU A 26 -10.57 0.68 -1.13
N SER A 27 -10.71 0.16 0.09
CA SER A 27 -10.77 -1.28 0.34
C SER A 27 -11.98 -1.94 -0.36
N ARG A 28 -11.86 -3.19 -0.79
CA ARG A 28 -12.94 -3.92 -1.48
C ARG A 28 -13.41 -3.21 -2.76
N ASN A 29 -12.50 -3.04 -3.70
CA ASN A 29 -12.77 -2.50 -5.04
C ASN A 29 -12.07 -3.39 -6.10
N ASN A 30 -12.07 -2.97 -7.37
CA ASN A 30 -11.44 -3.69 -8.48
C ASN A 30 -10.18 -2.97 -9.00
N ILE A 31 -9.47 -2.25 -8.13
CA ILE A 31 -8.32 -1.42 -8.53
C ILE A 31 -7.15 -2.32 -8.87
N LYS A 32 -6.52 -2.06 -10.03
CA LYS A 32 -5.38 -2.85 -10.52
C LYS A 32 -4.03 -2.14 -10.40
N THR A 33 -4.03 -0.82 -10.22
CA THR A 33 -2.83 0.03 -10.22
C THR A 33 -3.00 1.21 -9.27
N LEU A 34 -1.89 1.73 -8.74
CA LEU A 34 -1.87 2.92 -7.88
C LEU A 34 -1.80 4.26 -8.66
N SER A 35 -2.06 4.25 -9.97
CA SER A 35 -2.07 5.47 -10.78
C SER A 35 -3.27 6.37 -10.42
N GLY A 36 -3.08 7.70 -10.49
CA GLY A 36 -4.13 8.68 -10.18
C GLY A 36 -4.13 9.17 -8.72
N LEU A 37 -3.05 8.92 -7.98
CA LEU A 37 -2.82 9.43 -6.62
C LEU A 37 -1.87 10.62 -6.58
N ASP A 38 -1.36 11.06 -7.74
CA ASP A 38 -0.33 12.09 -7.88
C ASP A 38 -0.72 13.41 -7.22
N SER A 39 -2.00 13.80 -7.31
CA SER A 39 -2.51 15.07 -6.79
C SER A 39 -2.59 15.15 -5.26
N ILE A 40 -2.61 14.00 -4.58
CA ILE A 40 -2.74 13.90 -3.11
C ILE A 40 -1.51 13.28 -2.45
N GLY A 41 -0.55 12.77 -3.22
CA GLY A 41 0.59 12.01 -2.71
C GLY A 41 1.50 12.78 -1.74
N ASP A 42 1.55 14.10 -1.84
CA ASP A 42 2.30 14.97 -0.92
C ASP A 42 1.64 15.15 0.46
N HIS A 43 0.35 14.80 0.61
CA HIS A 43 -0.41 15.04 1.85
C HIS A 43 -1.11 13.78 2.41
N LEU A 44 -1.18 12.70 1.63
CA LEU A 44 -1.81 11.46 2.04
C LEU A 44 -0.92 10.72 3.04
N GLU A 45 -1.41 10.56 4.26
CA GLU A 45 -0.69 9.90 5.36
C GLU A 45 -1.11 8.42 5.50
N GLU A 46 -2.36 8.08 5.18
CA GLU A 46 -2.90 6.73 5.29
C GLU A 46 -3.67 6.29 4.04
N LEU A 47 -3.33 5.11 3.52
CA LEU A 47 -3.99 4.50 2.36
C LEU A 47 -4.43 3.08 2.67
N TRP A 48 -5.74 2.84 2.58
CA TRP A 48 -6.32 1.50 2.74
C TRP A 48 -6.85 1.02 1.40
N ILE A 49 -6.21 0.00 0.83
CA ILE A 49 -6.51 -0.55 -0.48
C ILE A 49 -6.55 -2.08 -0.47
N SER A 50 -6.80 -2.66 0.71
CA SER A 50 -6.95 -4.09 0.88
C SER A 50 -8.14 -4.65 0.08
N TYR A 51 -8.08 -5.91 -0.33
CA TYR A 51 -9.12 -6.54 -1.16
C TYR A 51 -9.32 -5.79 -2.50
N ASN A 52 -8.25 -5.69 -3.27
CA ASN A 52 -8.24 -5.17 -4.64
C ASN A 52 -7.49 -6.15 -5.55
N LEU A 53 -7.21 -5.74 -6.79
CA LEU A 53 -6.57 -6.57 -7.82
C LEU A 53 -5.18 -6.01 -8.19
N ILE A 54 -4.47 -5.41 -7.23
CA ILE A 54 -3.20 -4.73 -7.51
C ILE A 54 -2.10 -5.76 -7.72
N GLU A 55 -1.57 -5.81 -8.93
CA GLU A 55 -0.42 -6.66 -9.29
C GLU A 55 0.89 -5.87 -9.29
N LYS A 56 0.82 -4.57 -9.65
CA LYS A 56 1.98 -3.70 -9.86
C LYS A 56 1.87 -2.46 -8.99
N LEU A 57 2.97 -2.12 -8.33
CA LEU A 57 3.12 -0.95 -7.46
C LEU A 57 3.71 0.26 -8.21
N LYS A 58 3.58 0.26 -9.54
CA LYS A 58 3.92 1.43 -10.36
C LYS A 58 3.10 2.63 -9.90
N GLY A 59 3.77 3.75 -9.63
CA GLY A 59 3.16 4.98 -9.14
C GLY A 59 3.18 5.14 -7.63
N VAL A 60 3.62 4.14 -6.85
CA VAL A 60 3.66 4.26 -5.38
C VAL A 60 4.59 5.40 -4.89
N HIS A 61 5.67 5.70 -5.62
CA HIS A 61 6.65 6.74 -5.32
C HIS A 61 6.07 8.16 -5.19
N VAL A 62 4.85 8.41 -5.67
CA VAL A 62 4.19 9.72 -5.53
C VAL A 62 3.68 9.96 -4.10
N LEU A 63 3.49 8.89 -3.32
CA LEU A 63 2.91 8.91 -1.97
C LEU A 63 3.97 9.26 -0.90
N ARG A 64 4.63 10.41 -1.05
CA ARG A 64 5.79 10.81 -0.25
C ARG A 64 5.49 11.02 1.23
N ALA A 65 4.26 11.38 1.57
CA ALA A 65 3.83 11.60 2.96
C ALA A 65 3.25 10.35 3.64
N LEU A 66 3.20 9.20 2.93
CA LEU A 66 2.51 8.02 3.40
C LEU A 66 3.22 7.37 4.58
N LYS A 67 2.48 7.14 5.66
CA LYS A 67 2.93 6.48 6.89
C LYS A 67 2.28 5.12 7.10
N VAL A 68 1.02 4.96 6.68
CA VAL A 68 0.26 3.73 6.86
C VAL A 68 -0.24 3.23 5.50
N LEU A 69 0.13 2.00 5.15
CA LEU A 69 -0.33 1.34 3.94
C LEU A 69 -0.94 -0.02 4.27
N TYR A 70 -2.26 -0.13 4.07
CA TYR A 70 -2.96 -1.40 4.15
C TYR A 70 -3.30 -1.89 2.75
N MET A 71 -2.63 -2.94 2.30
CA MET A 71 -2.79 -3.49 0.95
C MET A 71 -2.79 -5.02 0.94
N GLY A 72 -3.26 -5.64 2.02
CA GLY A 72 -3.44 -7.09 2.07
C GLY A 72 -4.56 -7.56 1.14
N ASN A 73 -4.55 -8.84 0.75
CA ASN A 73 -5.48 -9.40 -0.23
C ASN A 73 -5.42 -8.64 -1.57
N ASN A 74 -4.22 -8.61 -2.16
CA ASN A 74 -3.95 -8.10 -3.49
C ASN A 74 -3.18 -9.18 -4.28
N LEU A 75 -2.62 -8.82 -5.44
CA LEU A 75 -2.05 -9.78 -6.39
C LEU A 75 -0.56 -9.54 -6.66
N VAL A 76 0.19 -8.94 -5.74
CA VAL A 76 1.63 -8.69 -5.91
C VAL A 76 2.40 -10.02 -5.80
N LYS A 77 3.16 -10.37 -6.85
CA LYS A 77 3.75 -11.72 -7.00
C LYS A 77 5.27 -11.80 -6.84
N ASP A 78 5.97 -10.69 -6.98
CA ASP A 78 7.44 -10.71 -7.01
C ASP A 78 8.08 -9.56 -6.24
N TRP A 79 9.34 -9.77 -5.88
CA TRP A 79 10.12 -8.82 -5.09
C TRP A 79 10.47 -7.53 -5.82
N ASN A 80 10.42 -7.48 -7.16
CA ASN A 80 10.73 -6.26 -7.88
C ASN A 80 9.62 -5.23 -7.66
N GLU A 81 8.36 -5.66 -7.69
CA GLU A 81 7.24 -4.79 -7.36
C GLU A 81 7.24 -4.41 -5.88
N PHE A 82 7.52 -5.36 -4.97
CA PHE A 82 7.66 -5.05 -3.54
C PHE A 82 8.76 -4.01 -3.26
N ASN A 83 9.91 -4.11 -3.93
CA ASN A 83 11.02 -3.18 -3.72
C ASN A 83 10.67 -1.72 -4.05
N ARG A 84 9.62 -1.45 -4.83
CA ARG A 84 9.13 -0.08 -5.08
C ARG A 84 8.64 0.61 -3.80
N LEU A 85 8.24 -0.15 -2.77
CA LEU A 85 7.87 0.41 -1.48
C LEU A 85 9.05 1.09 -0.77
N GLN A 86 10.30 0.84 -1.19
CA GLN A 86 11.47 1.53 -0.67
C GLN A 86 11.45 3.03 -0.96
N ASP A 87 10.71 3.46 -1.99
CA ASP A 87 10.52 4.89 -2.30
C ASP A 87 9.69 5.61 -1.21
N LEU A 88 8.97 4.87 -0.36
CA LEU A 88 8.16 5.38 0.74
C LEU A 88 9.00 5.54 2.02
N SER A 89 9.83 6.59 2.05
CA SER A 89 10.75 6.86 3.16
C SER A 89 10.06 7.09 4.51
N ASN A 90 8.80 7.55 4.51
CA ASN A 90 8.01 7.82 5.71
C ASN A 90 7.11 6.67 6.14
N LEU A 91 7.15 5.52 5.44
CA LEU A 91 6.26 4.40 5.72
C LEU A 91 6.61 3.75 7.07
N GLU A 92 5.67 3.76 7.99
CA GLU A 92 5.86 3.21 9.35
C GLU A 92 5.05 1.93 9.58
N GLU A 93 3.90 1.78 8.94
CA GLU A 93 3.02 0.64 9.10
C GLU A 93 2.59 0.06 7.75
N LEU A 94 2.78 -1.26 7.60
CA LEU A 94 2.46 -2.00 6.39
C LEU A 94 1.63 -3.23 6.73
N VAL A 95 0.50 -3.41 6.04
CA VAL A 95 -0.22 -4.68 6.00
C VAL A 95 -0.20 -5.17 4.56
N PHE A 96 0.42 -6.33 4.35
CA PHE A 96 0.67 -6.92 3.03
C PHE A 96 0.28 -8.41 2.97
N ALA A 97 -0.25 -8.97 4.06
CA ALA A 97 -0.76 -10.33 4.12
C ALA A 97 -1.66 -10.71 2.93
N ASN A 98 -1.65 -11.98 2.54
CA ASN A 98 -2.43 -12.52 1.43
C ASN A 98 -2.10 -11.85 0.09
N ASN A 99 -0.82 -11.80 -0.27
CA ASN A 99 -0.35 -11.50 -1.62
C ASN A 99 0.45 -12.71 -2.14
N PRO A 100 0.42 -13.05 -3.43
CA PRO A 100 1.13 -14.25 -3.92
C PRO A 100 2.63 -14.31 -3.59
N ILE A 101 3.29 -13.15 -3.40
CA ILE A 101 4.69 -13.09 -2.96
C ILE A 101 4.94 -13.73 -1.58
N ASN A 102 3.97 -13.70 -0.67
CA ASN A 102 4.11 -14.22 0.69
C ASN A 102 3.36 -15.54 0.94
N GLU A 103 2.56 -16.01 -0.02
CA GLU A 103 1.78 -17.25 0.11
C GLU A 103 2.64 -18.51 0.32
N ASN A 104 3.83 -18.56 -0.30
CA ASN A 104 4.74 -19.70 -0.23
C ASN A 104 5.92 -19.49 0.72
N LEU A 105 5.90 -18.43 1.53
CA LEU A 105 6.97 -18.12 2.48
C LEU A 105 6.51 -18.40 3.90
N GLU A 106 7.42 -18.97 4.71
CA GLU A 106 7.22 -19.02 6.15
C GLU A 106 7.13 -17.60 6.72
N VAL A 107 6.28 -17.40 7.73
CA VAL A 107 6.00 -16.09 8.33
C VAL A 107 7.30 -15.38 8.78
N GLU A 108 8.24 -16.11 9.37
CA GLU A 108 9.52 -15.56 9.83
C GLU A 108 10.42 -15.14 8.67
N SER A 109 10.46 -15.93 7.58
CA SER A 109 11.22 -15.62 6.38
C SER A 109 10.65 -14.40 5.66
N TRP A 110 9.31 -14.34 5.51
CA TRP A 110 8.61 -13.17 4.99
C TRP A 110 8.98 -11.92 5.79
N ARG A 111 8.78 -11.99 7.10
CA ARG A 111 9.02 -10.87 8.01
C ARG A 111 10.47 -10.40 7.97
N SER A 112 11.44 -11.31 8.01
CA SER A 112 12.87 -10.98 7.95
C SER A 112 13.26 -10.29 6.64
N GLN A 113 12.70 -10.75 5.51
CA GLN A 113 12.95 -10.13 4.21
C GLN A 113 12.34 -8.73 4.09
N VAL A 114 11.12 -8.55 4.60
CA VAL A 114 10.46 -7.24 4.63
C VAL A 114 11.24 -6.24 5.48
N ILE A 115 11.62 -6.62 6.71
CA ILE A 115 12.37 -5.74 7.63
C ILE A 115 13.72 -5.33 7.00
N ARG A 116 14.41 -6.26 6.35
CA ARG A 116 15.68 -5.96 5.66
C ARG A 116 15.50 -4.96 4.51
N LYS A 117 14.36 -5.02 3.80
CA LYS A 117 14.08 -4.16 2.64
C LYS A 117 13.46 -2.82 3.03
N LEU A 118 12.70 -2.78 4.13
CA LEU A 118 12.02 -1.61 4.65
C LEU A 118 12.43 -1.39 6.12
N PRO A 119 13.69 -0.99 6.38
CA PRO A 119 14.21 -0.83 7.74
C PRO A 119 13.54 0.29 8.53
N GLN A 120 12.84 1.22 7.86
CA GLN A 120 12.07 2.30 8.48
C GLN A 120 10.75 1.83 9.13
N LEU A 121 10.31 0.60 8.81
CA LEU A 121 9.00 0.11 9.19
C LEU A 121 8.95 -0.21 10.69
N LYS A 122 7.93 0.30 11.38
CA LYS A 122 7.71 0.07 12.82
C LYS A 122 6.75 -1.09 13.07
N LYS A 123 5.85 -1.39 12.12
CA LYS A 123 4.83 -2.42 12.26
C LYS A 123 4.52 -3.09 10.92
N LEU A 124 4.50 -4.43 10.92
CA LEU A 124 4.21 -5.27 9.76
C LEU A 124 3.10 -6.26 10.09
N ASP A 125 2.05 -6.32 9.27
CA ASP A 125 0.95 -7.30 9.38
C ASP A 125 0.35 -7.35 10.80
N ALA A 126 0.09 -6.16 11.36
CA ALA A 126 -0.37 -5.92 12.73
C ALA A 126 0.65 -6.21 13.86
N ILE A 127 1.87 -6.65 13.54
CA ILE A 127 2.90 -7.03 14.52
C ILE A 127 4.04 -5.98 14.53
N PRO A 128 4.37 -5.38 15.69
CA PRO A 128 5.51 -4.46 15.83
C PRO A 128 6.85 -5.09 15.41
N ILE A 129 7.80 -4.30 14.91
CA ILE A 129 9.12 -4.74 14.39
C ILE A 129 10.24 -4.70 15.45
N MET A 130 9.91 -4.39 16.72
CA MET A 130 10.85 -4.22 17.85
C MET A 130 12.03 -5.19 17.88
#